data_AF-A0A535EC78-F1
#
_entry.id   AF-A0A535EC78-F1
#
_cell.length_a   1.000
_cell.length_b   1.000
_cell.length_c   1.000
_cell.angle_alpha   90.00
_cell.angle_beta   90.00
_cell.angle_gamma   90.00
#
_symmetry.space_group_name_H-M   'P 1'
#
loop_
_entity.id
_entity.type
_entity.pdbx_description
1 polymer ?
#
loop_
_entity_poly.entity_id
_entity_poly.type
_entity_poly.pdbx_seq_one_letter_code
_entity_poly.pdbx_strand_id
1 'polypeptide(L)' 'AGPGEVLTSATVRDLRAGSGLQFDDRGVHQLKGVPGEWRLFSAS' A
#
# COMPACT_ATOMS: atom_id res chain seq x y z
N ALA A 1 -9.46 16.32 -9.94
CA ALA A 1 -9.25 16.71 -11.34
C ALA A 1 -9.37 18.22 -11.50
N GLY A 2 -8.34 18.96 -11.08
CA GLY A 2 -8.14 20.38 -11.41
C GLY A 2 -7.41 20.58 -12.74
N PRO A 3 -7.25 21.83 -13.20
CA PRO A 3 -6.52 22.13 -14.43
C PRO A 3 -5.07 21.66 -14.33
N GLY A 4 -4.67 20.69 -15.16
CA GLY A 4 -3.34 20.07 -15.16
C GLY A 4 -3.26 18.67 -14.55
N GLU A 5 -4.38 18.10 -14.10
CA GLU A 5 -4.39 16.78 -13.47
C GLU A 5 -4.57 15.67 -14.53
N VAL A 6 -3.50 14.94 -14.83
CA VAL A 6 -3.53 13.75 -15.69
C VAL A 6 -3.88 12.54 -14.83
N LEU A 7 -5.07 11.96 -15.06
CA LEU A 7 -5.51 10.74 -14.41
C LEU A 7 -4.98 9.53 -15.19
N THR A 8 -4.25 8.65 -14.50
CA THR A 8 -3.70 7.42 -15.10
C THR A 8 -4.35 6.20 -14.46
N SER A 9 -4.53 5.13 -15.25
CA SER A 9 -5.11 3.87 -14.78
C SER A 9 -4.08 3.04 -14.00
N ALA A 10 -4.58 2.19 -13.10
CA ALA A 10 -3.81 1.44 -12.10
C ALA A 10 -2.64 0.61 -12.66
N THR A 11 -2.67 0.26 -13.95
CA THR A 11 -1.65 -0.57 -14.61
C THR A 11 -0.27 0.11 -14.73
N VAL A 12 -0.18 1.44 -14.61
CA VAL A 12 1.13 2.17 -14.60
C VAL A 12 1.76 2.21 -13.20
N ARG A 13 1.01 1.94 -12.13
CA ARG A 13 1.54 1.93 -10.74
C ARG A 13 2.35 0.68 -10.42
N ASP A 14 2.11 -0.43 -11.11
CA ASP A 14 2.75 -1.71 -10.80
C ASP A 14 4.25 -1.74 -11.15
N LEU A 15 4.80 -0.64 -11.69
CA LEU A 15 6.20 -0.45 -12.06
C LEU A 15 7.01 0.31 -11.01
N ARG A 16 6.83 -0.01 -9.72
CA ARG A 16 7.70 0.51 -8.64
C ARG A 16 8.29 -0.58 -7.74
N ALA A 17 9.05 -1.49 -8.33
CA ALA A 17 10.20 -2.11 -7.65
C ALA A 17 11.34 -1.07 -7.62
N GLY A 18 11.38 -0.18 -6.62
CA GLY A 18 12.46 0.80 -6.51
C GLY A 18 12.21 2.04 -5.65
N SER A 19 11.27 2.02 -4.70
CA SER A 19 10.96 3.20 -3.87
C SER A 19 11.83 3.37 -2.63
N GLY A 20 12.67 2.39 -2.27
CA GLY A 20 13.41 2.41 -1.00
C GLY A 20 12.52 2.33 0.26
N LEU A 21 11.21 2.09 0.10
CA LEU A 21 10.30 1.89 1.23
C LEU A 21 10.64 0.55 1.89
N GLN A 22 11.25 0.63 3.06
CA GLN A 22 11.47 -0.51 3.92
C GLN A 22 10.17 -0.78 4.68
N PHE A 23 9.73 -2.02 4.64
CA PHE A 23 8.54 -2.48 5.32
C PHE A 23 8.98 -3.38 6.47
N ASP A 24 8.79 -2.92 7.70
CA ASP A 24 9.04 -3.75 8.87
C ASP A 24 7.81 -4.60 9.18
N ASP A 25 8.00 -5.90 9.31
CA ASP A 25 6.96 -6.86 9.70
C ASP A 25 6.50 -6.58 11.13
N ARG A 26 5.18 -6.37 11.31
CA ARG A 26 4.55 -6.16 12.61
C ARG A 26 3.77 -7.39 13.08
N GLY A 27 3.91 -8.51 12.38
CA GLY A 27 3.20 -9.75 12.66
C GLY A 27 1.74 -9.75 12.22
N VAL A 28 1.02 -10.75 12.72
CA VAL A 28 -0.39 -11.03 12.38
C VAL A 28 -1.31 -10.42 13.44
N HIS A 29 -2.33 -9.69 13.00
CA HIS A 29 -3.29 -8.98 13.84
C HIS A 29 -4.72 -9.22 13.36
N GLN A 30 -5.66 -9.27 14.30
CA GLN A 30 -7.09 -9.23 13.99
C GLN A 30 -7.57 -7.78 13.99
N LEU A 31 -8.05 -7.31 12.85
CA LEU A 31 -8.50 -5.92 12.70
C LEU A 31 -9.99 -5.82 13.03
N LYS A 32 -10.34 -4.84 13.85
CA LYS A 32 -11.74 -4.63 14.25
C LYS A 32 -12.63 -4.38 13.03
N GLY A 33 -13.66 -5.21 12.88
CA GLY A 33 -14.62 -5.11 11.77
C GLY A 33 -14.15 -5.74 10.46
N VAL A 34 -12.94 -6.32 10.43
CA VAL A 34 -12.44 -7.07 9.29
C VAL A 34 -12.29 -8.54 9.69
N PRO A 35 -13.06 -9.46 9.07
CA PRO A 35 -12.91 -10.87 9.32
C PRO A 35 -11.49 -11.36 8.97
N GLY A 36 -10.96 -12.26 9.80
CA GLY A 36 -9.69 -12.94 9.55
C GLY A 36 -8.47 -12.28 10.17
N GLU A 37 -7.33 -12.92 9.92
CA GLU A 37 -6.02 -12.53 10.42
C GLU A 37 -5.23 -11.79 9.32
N TRP A 38 -4.67 -10.63 9.68
CA TRP A 38 -4.02 -9.72 8.75
C TRP A 38 -2.57 -9.51 9.17
N ARG A 39 -1.63 -9.79 8.26
CA ARG A 39 -0.22 -9.45 8.48
C ARG A 39 0.00 -7.98 8.19
N LEU A 40 0.51 -7.24 9.17
CA LEU A 40 0.72 -5.81 9.08
C LEU A 40 2.20 -5.51 8.84
N PHE A 41 2.45 -4.46 8.06
CA PHE A 41 3.79 -3.94 7.81
C PHE A 41 3.78 -2.44 8.04
N SER A 42 4.82 -1.91 8.67
CA SER A 42 5.01 -0.46 8.76
C SER A 42 6.00 0.01 7.72
N ALA A 43 5.62 1.03 6.94
CA ALA A 43 6.56 1.78 6.12
C ALA A 43 7.22 2.88 6.98
N SER A 44 8.54 2.95 6.95
CA SER A 44 9.37 4.02 7.55
C SER A 44 9.95 4.95 6.48
#